data_AF-T2HFS0-F1
#
_entry.id   AF-T2HFS0-F1
#
_cell.length_a   1.000
_cell.length_b   1.000
_cell.length_c   1.000
_cell.angle_alpha   90.00
_cell.angle_beta   90.00
_cell.angle_gamma   90.00
#
_symmetry.space_group_name_H-M   'P 1'
#
loop_
_entity.id
_entity.type
_entity.pdbx_description
1 polymer ?
#
loop_
_entity_poly.entity_id
_entity_poly.type
_entity_poly.pdbx_seq_one_letter_code
_entity_poly.pdbx_strand_id
1 'polypeptide(L)'
;MIGKIFLLTACCCASLLSVSASEESQDTVSTTLHYEMKQIANYIKFLTNNENRGSLEEKFTNVNMPSDSSRDALNAFVEVLEDLEKKVPFETTLFDDDVLGNLKHQDPDDIFNLLLLRVPLIKTKLSAFNAFLNDNPPRMLANGKEKMTEYYKKHICKEDVKEKDYESLVKFCNDFLDGESPFMKMDKAFNIYEELVEKMPGKPSSPTHSSSQGTTTTRPSQDSAAPNTSAESSSVNLQGQTNPSPTAETPKPASFTFGGLTVATLCYFVLSAF
;
A
#
# COMPACT_ATOMS: atom_id res chain seq x y z
N MET A 1 34.29 -62.89 -10.38
CA MET A 1 33.19 -62.19 -11.10
C MET A 1 31.89 -62.63 -10.45
N ILE A 2 31.25 -61.84 -9.60
CA ILE A 2 30.40 -60.66 -9.86
C ILE A 2 29.07 -61.01 -10.54
N GLY A 3 27.97 -60.62 -9.87
CA GLY A 3 26.59 -60.59 -10.37
C GLY A 3 25.60 -61.12 -9.34
N LYS A 4 25.41 -60.48 -8.17
CA LYS A 4 24.42 -59.39 -7.94
C LYS A 4 23.09 -59.59 -8.69
N ILE A 5 22.12 -60.23 -8.04
CA ILE A 5 20.69 -60.01 -8.32
C ILE A 5 20.18 -59.16 -7.14
N PHE A 6 19.76 -57.94 -7.46
CA PHE A 6 19.19 -56.99 -6.51
C PHE A 6 17.74 -57.40 -6.20
N LEU A 7 17.46 -57.61 -4.90
CA LEU A 7 16.11 -57.60 -4.34
C LEU A 7 15.61 -56.14 -4.34
N LEU A 8 14.49 -55.89 -5.03
CA LEU A 8 13.82 -54.59 -5.02
C LEU A 8 12.93 -54.51 -3.77
N THR A 9 13.45 -53.84 -2.74
CA THR A 9 12.72 -53.50 -1.52
C THR A 9 11.65 -52.45 -1.83
N ALA A 10 10.39 -52.81 -1.60
CA ALA A 10 9.28 -51.89 -1.51
C ALA A 10 9.12 -51.35 -0.07
N CYS A 11 8.55 -50.15 0.01
CA CYS A 11 8.02 -49.46 1.20
C CYS A 11 9.02 -48.67 2.06
N CYS A 12 8.90 -47.34 2.01
CA CYS A 12 8.56 -46.50 3.17
C CYS A 12 8.73 -45.01 2.82
N CYS A 13 7.70 -44.38 2.28
CA CYS A 13 7.52 -42.93 2.41
C CYS A 13 6.40 -42.71 3.43
N ALA A 14 6.77 -42.81 4.71
CA ALA A 14 5.99 -42.21 5.78
C ALA A 14 6.32 -40.72 5.81
N SER A 15 5.38 -39.88 5.39
CA SER A 15 5.28 -38.51 5.86
C SER A 15 3.81 -38.25 6.12
N LEU A 16 3.53 -38.29 7.42
CA LEU A 16 2.26 -38.14 8.08
C LEU A 16 1.92 -36.64 8.17
N LEU A 17 0.61 -36.34 8.03
CA LEU A 17 -0.10 -35.14 8.51
C LEU A 17 0.20 -33.85 7.71
N SER A 18 -0.77 -33.01 7.34
CA SER A 18 -2.10 -32.77 7.86
C SER A 18 -2.93 -32.16 6.73
N VAL A 19 -4.11 -32.72 6.47
CA VAL A 19 -5.21 -31.95 5.88
C VAL A 19 -5.63 -30.95 6.95
N SER A 20 -5.08 -29.74 6.87
CA SER A 20 -5.71 -28.58 7.49
C SER A 20 -6.41 -27.82 6.38
N ALA A 21 -7.71 -28.11 6.24
CA ALA A 21 -8.65 -27.16 5.68
C ALA A 21 -8.53 -25.87 6.49
N SER A 22 -7.85 -24.88 5.93
CA SER A 22 -7.80 -23.52 6.45
C SER A 22 -7.38 -22.59 5.31
N GLU A 23 -8.24 -22.49 4.30
CA GLU A 23 -8.30 -21.31 3.46
C GLU A 23 -9.72 -20.74 3.55
N GLU A 24 -10.14 -20.42 4.77
CA GLU A 24 -10.83 -19.15 4.96
C GLU A 24 -9.70 -18.13 5.13
N SER A 25 -8.95 -17.89 4.05
CA SER A 25 -8.13 -16.69 4.01
C SER A 25 -9.12 -15.56 4.18
N GLN A 26 -8.85 -14.67 5.13
CA GLN A 26 -9.51 -13.39 5.14
C GLN A 26 -9.27 -12.79 3.77
N ASP A 27 -10.33 -12.80 2.96
CA ASP A 27 -10.39 -12.16 1.66
C ASP A 27 -10.21 -10.67 1.96
N THR A 28 -8.96 -10.22 2.09
CA THR A 28 -8.61 -8.82 1.91
C THR A 28 -9.10 -8.53 0.51
N VAL A 29 -10.32 -7.97 0.40
CA VAL A 29 -11.04 -7.79 -0.85
C VAL A 29 -10.06 -7.21 -1.86
N SER A 30 -9.53 -8.06 -2.74
CA SER A 30 -8.43 -7.69 -3.60
C SER A 30 -9.01 -6.74 -4.62
N THR A 31 -8.67 -5.46 -4.48
CA THR A 31 -9.18 -4.41 -5.33
C THR A 31 -8.69 -4.57 -6.77
N THR A 32 -9.43 -4.05 -7.74
CA THR A 32 -8.97 -4.03 -9.14
C THR A 32 -8.01 -2.88 -9.39
N LEU A 33 -7.19 -2.98 -10.44
CA LEU A 33 -6.31 -1.87 -10.86
C LEU A 33 -7.12 -0.60 -11.17
N HIS A 34 -8.26 -0.74 -11.84
CA HIS A 34 -9.19 0.36 -12.14
C HIS A 34 -9.64 1.06 -10.86
N TYR A 35 -10.06 0.31 -9.83
CA TYR A 35 -10.46 0.89 -8.56
C TYR A 35 -9.32 1.69 -7.92
N GLU A 36 -8.11 1.12 -7.86
CA GLU A 36 -6.97 1.82 -7.27
C GLU A 36 -6.59 3.09 -8.05
N MET A 37 -6.55 3.00 -9.38
CA MET A 37 -6.27 4.14 -10.26
C MET A 37 -7.34 5.23 -10.14
N LYS A 38 -8.62 4.84 -9.97
CA LYS A 38 -9.72 5.76 -9.69
C LYS A 38 -9.51 6.49 -8.37
N GLN A 39 -9.12 5.79 -7.31
CA GLN A 39 -8.85 6.43 -6.03
C GLN A 39 -7.72 7.47 -6.15
N ILE A 40 -6.57 7.11 -6.72
CA ILE A 40 -5.45 8.06 -6.82
C ILE A 40 -5.76 9.24 -7.75
N ALA A 41 -6.52 9.04 -8.84
CA ALA A 41 -6.92 10.13 -9.72
C ALA A 41 -7.69 11.22 -8.94
N ASN A 42 -8.64 10.80 -8.11
CA ASN A 42 -9.45 11.73 -7.32
C ASN A 42 -8.67 12.30 -6.13
N TYR A 43 -7.79 11.53 -5.49
CA TYR A 43 -6.96 12.03 -4.39
C TYR A 43 -5.96 13.08 -4.87
N ILE A 44 -5.28 12.81 -5.99
CA ILE A 44 -4.33 13.76 -6.58
C ILE A 44 -5.08 15.02 -7.02
N LYS A 45 -6.23 14.89 -7.70
CA LYS A 45 -7.07 16.03 -8.10
C LYS A 45 -7.53 16.85 -6.89
N PHE A 46 -7.86 16.21 -5.77
CA PHE A 46 -8.20 16.89 -4.53
C PHE A 46 -7.00 17.63 -3.91
N LEU A 47 -5.87 16.95 -3.75
CA LEU A 47 -4.69 17.50 -3.06
C LEU A 47 -3.98 18.60 -3.87
N THR A 48 -4.07 18.56 -5.19
CA THR A 48 -3.42 19.54 -6.08
C THR A 48 -4.31 20.73 -6.44
N ASN A 49 -5.54 20.78 -5.93
CA ASN A 49 -6.41 21.93 -6.14
C ASN A 49 -5.89 23.18 -5.41
N ASN A 50 -6.43 24.36 -5.74
CA ASN A 50 -5.97 25.62 -5.16
C ASN A 50 -6.09 25.72 -3.63
N GLU A 51 -7.05 25.01 -3.03
CA GLU A 51 -7.33 25.06 -1.59
C GLU A 51 -6.35 24.19 -0.79
N ASN A 52 -6.02 23.01 -1.31
CA ASN A 52 -5.23 21.99 -0.62
C ASN A 52 -3.75 21.98 -1.01
N ARG A 53 -3.38 22.61 -2.13
CA ARG A 53 -2.01 22.59 -2.65
C ARG A 53 -0.99 23.09 -1.63
N GLY A 54 -1.32 24.13 -0.84
CA GLY A 54 -0.42 24.63 0.21
C GLY A 54 -0.14 23.58 1.28
N SER A 55 -1.17 22.83 1.71
CA SER A 55 -1.02 21.73 2.68
C SER A 55 -0.17 20.58 2.12
N LEU A 56 -0.37 20.24 0.83
CA LEU A 56 0.46 19.25 0.15
C LEU A 56 1.95 19.67 0.07
N GLU A 57 2.21 20.93 -0.28
CA GLU A 57 3.58 21.49 -0.32
C GLU A 57 4.23 21.51 1.06
N GLU A 58 3.44 21.75 2.11
CA GLU A 58 3.89 21.71 3.50
C GLU A 58 4.33 20.29 3.90
N LYS A 59 3.71 19.21 3.39
CA LYS A 59 4.17 17.83 3.65
C LYS A 59 5.62 17.63 3.23
N PHE A 60 5.96 18.04 2.01
CA PHE A 60 7.33 17.91 1.51
C PHE A 60 8.31 18.82 2.26
N THR A 61 7.86 20.02 2.64
CA THR A 61 8.66 20.97 3.41
C THR A 61 8.97 20.46 4.81
N ASN A 62 7.97 19.89 5.50
CA ASN A 62 8.11 19.35 6.85
C ASN A 62 9.17 18.25 6.94
N VAL A 63 9.33 17.47 5.86
CA VAL A 63 10.36 16.42 5.77
C VAL A 63 11.70 16.88 5.23
N ASN A 64 11.88 18.19 5.07
CA ASN A 64 13.07 18.79 4.45
C ASN A 64 13.39 18.15 3.10
N MET A 65 12.37 17.82 2.32
CA MET A 65 12.56 17.24 0.98
C MET A 65 13.30 18.26 0.11
N PRO A 66 14.34 17.86 -0.64
CA PRO A 66 15.05 18.77 -1.53
C PRO A 66 14.10 19.47 -2.50
N SER A 67 14.26 20.78 -2.69
CA SER A 67 13.32 21.59 -3.48
C SER A 67 13.13 21.10 -4.91
N ASP A 68 14.17 20.57 -5.55
CA ASP A 68 14.04 19.98 -6.88
C ASP A 68 13.16 18.72 -6.83
N SER A 69 13.36 17.86 -5.83
CA SER A 69 12.58 16.63 -5.66
C SER A 69 11.11 16.90 -5.32
N SER A 70 10.82 17.90 -4.48
CA SER A 70 9.42 18.27 -4.18
C SER A 70 8.73 18.90 -5.39
N ARG A 71 9.42 19.74 -6.16
CA ARG A 71 8.89 20.28 -7.43
C ARG A 71 8.61 19.17 -8.44
N ASP A 72 9.53 18.22 -8.58
CA ASP A 72 9.36 17.09 -9.50
C ASP A 72 8.16 16.22 -9.08
N ALA A 73 7.94 16.03 -7.77
CA ALA A 73 6.77 15.32 -7.25
C ALA A 73 5.45 16.02 -7.63
N LEU A 74 5.37 17.34 -7.44
CA LEU A 74 4.19 18.14 -7.77
C LEU A 74 3.91 18.15 -9.28
N ASN A 75 4.95 18.23 -10.11
CA ASN A 75 4.80 18.13 -11.56
C ASN A 75 4.31 16.74 -11.97
N ALA A 76 4.88 15.68 -11.38
CA ALA A 76 4.47 14.30 -11.65
C ALA A 76 3.00 14.05 -11.29
N PHE A 77 2.47 14.70 -10.25
CA PHE A 77 1.04 14.66 -9.95
C PHE A 77 0.17 15.26 -11.06
N VAL A 78 0.55 16.40 -11.63
CA VAL A 78 -0.22 17.01 -12.71
C VAL A 78 -0.16 16.15 -13.98
N GLU A 79 1.04 15.69 -14.33
CA GLU A 79 1.27 14.85 -15.50
C GLU A 79 0.57 13.48 -15.38
N VAL A 80 0.55 12.87 -14.19
CA VAL A 80 -0.14 11.58 -14.02
C VAL A 80 -1.66 11.73 -14.12
N LEU A 81 -2.25 12.88 -13.75
CA LEU A 81 -3.68 13.10 -13.99
C LEU A 81 -3.99 13.10 -15.49
N GLU A 82 -3.14 13.71 -16.32
CA GLU A 82 -3.30 13.68 -17.77
C GLU A 82 -3.17 12.25 -18.32
N ASP A 83 -2.23 11.47 -17.80
CA ASP A 83 -2.04 10.08 -18.20
C ASP A 83 -3.22 9.19 -17.78
N LEU A 84 -3.78 9.42 -16.60
CA LEU A 84 -4.97 8.73 -16.10
C LEU A 84 -6.23 9.11 -16.89
N GLU A 85 -6.27 10.29 -17.51
CA GLU A 85 -7.36 10.70 -18.40
C GLU A 85 -7.24 10.09 -19.80
N LYS A 86 -6.01 10.02 -20.35
CA LYS A 86 -5.79 9.78 -21.79
C LYS A 86 -5.16 8.44 -22.14
N LYS A 87 -4.39 7.83 -21.24
CA LYS A 87 -3.50 6.69 -21.55
C LYS A 87 -3.95 5.38 -20.90
N VAL A 88 -4.98 5.39 -20.07
CA VAL A 88 -5.51 4.19 -19.43
C VAL A 88 -6.46 3.42 -20.37
N PRO A 89 -6.54 2.07 -20.26
CA PRO A 89 -7.34 1.27 -21.17
C PRO A 89 -8.83 1.20 -20.79
N PHE A 90 -9.27 1.94 -19.77
CA PHE A 90 -10.60 1.79 -19.17
C PHE A 90 -11.69 2.46 -20.00
N GLU A 91 -12.89 1.89 -19.99
CA GLU A 91 -14.05 2.51 -20.66
C GLU A 91 -14.72 3.58 -19.80
N THR A 92 -14.69 3.41 -18.48
CA THR A 92 -15.21 4.36 -17.53
C THR A 92 -14.15 5.36 -17.10
N THR A 93 -14.57 6.60 -16.91
CA THR A 93 -13.70 7.65 -16.36
C THR A 93 -13.20 7.27 -14.97
N LEU A 94 -11.92 7.56 -14.71
CA LEU A 94 -11.32 7.48 -13.38
C LEU A 94 -11.66 8.70 -12.52
N PHE A 95 -12.17 9.78 -13.11
CA PHE A 95 -12.59 10.99 -12.40
C PHE A 95 -14.06 10.91 -12.04
N ASP A 96 -14.35 11.09 -10.76
CA ASP A 96 -15.69 10.90 -10.20
C ASP A 96 -16.00 12.05 -9.24
N ASP A 97 -16.99 12.87 -9.61
CA ASP A 97 -17.35 14.06 -8.85
C ASP A 97 -18.00 13.72 -7.50
N ASP A 98 -18.63 12.57 -7.36
CA ASP A 98 -19.20 12.12 -6.07
C ASP A 98 -18.07 11.69 -5.13
N VAL A 99 -17.09 10.94 -5.63
CA VAL A 99 -15.87 10.60 -4.86
C VAL A 99 -15.15 11.89 -4.46
N LEU A 100 -14.91 12.80 -5.41
CA LEU A 100 -14.22 14.07 -5.15
C LEU A 100 -14.99 14.96 -4.17
N GLY A 101 -16.32 14.98 -4.26
CA GLY A 101 -17.20 15.69 -3.32
C GLY A 101 -17.06 15.16 -1.90
N ASN A 102 -17.02 13.84 -1.73
CA ASN A 102 -16.86 13.19 -0.43
C ASN A 102 -15.49 13.45 0.22
N LEU A 103 -14.43 13.70 -0.57
CA LEU A 103 -13.10 14.02 -0.05
C LEU A 103 -13.05 15.36 0.67
N LYS A 104 -13.94 16.31 0.35
CA LYS A 104 -14.02 17.62 1.03
C LYS A 104 -14.37 17.53 2.51
N HIS A 105 -14.88 16.37 2.95
CA HIS A 105 -15.23 16.11 4.34
C HIS A 105 -14.15 15.32 5.09
N GLN A 106 -13.02 15.01 4.44
CA GLN A 106 -11.91 14.28 5.02
C GLN A 106 -10.71 15.20 5.26
N ASP A 107 -9.83 14.78 6.17
CA ASP A 107 -8.57 15.48 6.43
C ASP A 107 -7.62 15.31 5.22
N PRO A 108 -7.05 16.40 4.66
CA PRO A 108 -6.05 16.31 3.61
C PRO A 108 -4.85 15.42 3.96
N ASP A 109 -4.48 15.35 5.24
CA ASP A 109 -3.38 14.51 5.72
C ASP A 109 -3.70 13.03 5.57
N ASP A 110 -4.93 12.63 5.90
CA ASP A 110 -5.41 11.26 5.73
C ASP A 110 -5.47 10.89 4.25
N ILE A 111 -5.92 11.81 3.39
CA ILE A 111 -5.95 11.60 1.94
C ILE A 111 -4.53 11.43 1.39
N PHE A 112 -3.57 12.23 1.85
CA PHE A 112 -2.17 12.09 1.46
C PHE A 112 -1.58 10.74 1.92
N ASN A 113 -1.87 10.30 3.14
CA ASN A 113 -1.46 8.99 3.64
C ASN A 113 -2.07 7.85 2.82
N LEU A 114 -3.35 7.96 2.43
CA LEU A 114 -3.99 7.00 1.53
C LEU A 114 -3.34 6.98 0.15
N LEU A 115 -2.88 8.13 -0.35
CA LEU A 115 -2.17 8.22 -1.62
C LEU A 115 -0.80 7.52 -1.55
N LEU A 116 -0.03 7.71 -0.45
CA LEU A 116 1.23 7.01 -0.19
C LEU A 116 1.06 5.49 -0.21
N LEU A 117 -0.03 4.98 0.36
CA LEU A 117 -0.31 3.53 0.41
C LEU A 117 -0.70 2.95 -0.97
N ARG A 118 -1.45 3.71 -1.76
CA ARG A 118 -2.06 3.19 -3.00
C ARG A 118 -1.14 3.23 -4.20
N VAL A 119 -0.21 4.18 -4.28
CA VAL A 119 0.72 4.27 -5.42
C VAL A 119 1.60 3.01 -5.54
N PRO A 120 2.26 2.52 -4.47
CA PRO A 120 2.99 1.25 -4.52
C PRO A 120 2.10 0.06 -4.87
N LEU A 121 0.86 0.03 -4.37
CA LEU A 121 -0.10 -1.02 -4.69
C LEU A 121 -0.44 -1.06 -6.19
N ILE A 122 -0.64 0.11 -6.82
CA ILE A 122 -0.86 0.22 -8.26
C ILE A 122 0.36 -0.30 -9.02
N LYS A 123 1.58 0.09 -8.60
CA LYS A 123 2.83 -0.40 -9.20
C LYS A 123 2.94 -1.92 -9.13
N THR A 124 2.59 -2.52 -7.99
CA THR A 124 2.55 -3.99 -7.82
C THR A 124 1.54 -4.63 -8.77
N LYS A 125 0.32 -4.09 -8.87
CA LYS A 125 -0.72 -4.60 -9.77
C LYS A 125 -0.33 -4.47 -11.25
N LEU A 126 0.23 -3.33 -11.65
CA LEU A 126 0.77 -3.12 -13.00
C LEU A 126 1.90 -4.11 -13.32
N SER A 127 2.82 -4.32 -12.38
CA SER A 127 3.94 -5.27 -12.56
C SER A 127 3.45 -6.70 -12.71
N ALA A 128 2.49 -7.12 -11.87
CA ALA A 128 1.87 -8.44 -11.97
C ALA A 128 1.12 -8.62 -13.29
N PHE A 129 0.43 -7.58 -13.75
CA PHE A 129 -0.26 -7.61 -15.04
C PHE A 129 0.73 -7.69 -16.21
N ASN A 130 1.80 -6.91 -16.18
CA ASN A 130 2.86 -6.97 -17.21
C ASN A 130 3.53 -8.34 -17.27
N ALA A 131 3.84 -8.93 -16.11
CA ALA A 131 4.37 -10.29 -16.03
C ALA A 131 3.40 -11.32 -16.63
N PHE A 132 2.11 -11.25 -16.27
CA PHE A 132 1.07 -12.09 -16.85
C PHE A 132 1.00 -11.99 -18.38
N LEU A 133 1.05 -10.77 -18.93
CA LEU A 133 1.04 -10.57 -20.38
C LEU A 133 2.29 -11.15 -21.06
N ASN A 134 3.47 -11.02 -20.44
CA ASN A 134 4.72 -11.55 -20.99
C ASN A 134 4.79 -13.08 -20.95
N ASP A 135 4.23 -13.71 -19.90
CA ASP A 135 4.15 -15.16 -19.78
C ASP A 135 3.09 -15.79 -20.72
N ASN A 136 2.16 -14.97 -21.23
CA ASN A 136 1.04 -15.39 -22.06
C ASN A 136 0.97 -14.57 -23.36
N PRO A 137 1.97 -14.66 -24.26
CA PRO A 137 1.91 -13.94 -25.53
C PRO A 137 0.85 -14.55 -26.47
N PRO A 138 0.23 -13.77 -27.39
CA PRO A 138 -0.90 -14.20 -28.22
C PRO A 138 -0.67 -15.50 -29.00
N ARG A 139 0.58 -15.72 -29.45
CA ARG A 139 1.00 -16.90 -30.20
C ARG A 139 1.06 -18.20 -29.38
N MET A 140 1.03 -18.12 -28.05
CA MET A 140 1.17 -19.28 -27.15
C MET A 140 -0.16 -19.81 -26.62
N LEU A 141 -1.27 -19.31 -27.16
CA LEU A 141 -2.56 -19.36 -26.50
C LEU A 141 -3.66 -19.86 -27.43
N ALA A 142 -3.82 -21.18 -27.51
CA ALA A 142 -4.96 -21.80 -28.21
C ALA A 142 -6.33 -21.32 -27.65
N ASN A 143 -6.38 -20.94 -26.35
CA ASN A 143 -7.55 -20.37 -25.65
C ASN A 143 -7.26 -19.03 -24.94
N GLY A 144 -6.10 -18.41 -25.14
CA GLY A 144 -5.66 -17.36 -24.20
C GLY A 144 -6.28 -15.99 -24.38
N LYS A 145 -7.05 -15.80 -25.44
CA LYS A 145 -8.00 -14.70 -25.51
C LYS A 145 -8.99 -14.71 -24.33
N GLU A 146 -9.52 -15.89 -24.01
CA GLU A 146 -10.43 -16.11 -22.89
C GLU A 146 -9.72 -15.90 -21.55
N LYS A 147 -8.52 -16.51 -21.38
CA LYS A 147 -7.72 -16.34 -20.15
C LYS A 147 -7.30 -14.88 -19.90
N MET A 148 -6.92 -14.15 -20.94
CA MET A 148 -6.60 -12.72 -20.83
C MET A 148 -7.84 -11.94 -20.39
N THR A 149 -8.98 -12.19 -21.01
CA THR A 149 -10.25 -11.56 -20.64
C THR A 149 -10.62 -11.86 -19.19
N GLU A 150 -10.50 -13.13 -18.76
CA GLU A 150 -10.76 -13.55 -17.39
C GLU A 150 -9.84 -12.84 -16.39
N TYR A 151 -8.53 -12.81 -16.66
CA TYR A 151 -7.57 -12.10 -15.83
C TYR A 151 -7.88 -10.60 -15.76
N TYR A 152 -8.14 -9.98 -16.91
CA TYR A 152 -8.46 -8.56 -17.00
C TYR A 152 -9.70 -8.21 -16.17
N LYS A 153 -10.77 -8.99 -16.30
CA LYS A 153 -12.01 -8.80 -15.54
C LYS A 153 -11.81 -8.99 -14.04
N LYS A 154 -10.97 -9.94 -13.65
CA LYS A 154 -10.73 -10.27 -12.24
C LYS A 154 -9.82 -9.26 -11.54
N HIS A 155 -8.78 -8.77 -12.23
CA HIS A 155 -7.69 -8.02 -11.59
C HIS A 155 -7.59 -6.57 -12.06
N ILE A 156 -8.09 -6.24 -13.26
CA ILE A 156 -7.86 -4.95 -13.91
C ILE A 156 -9.11 -4.09 -13.91
N CYS A 157 -10.18 -4.50 -14.59
CA CYS A 157 -11.46 -3.79 -14.60
C CYS A 157 -12.60 -4.77 -14.87
N LYS A 158 -13.51 -4.94 -13.92
CA LYS A 158 -14.64 -5.88 -14.03
C LYS A 158 -15.74 -5.31 -14.92
N GLU A 159 -15.87 -3.99 -14.95
CA GLU A 159 -16.96 -3.26 -15.60
C GLU A 159 -16.75 -3.15 -17.13
N ASP A 160 -15.50 -3.13 -17.59
CA ASP A 160 -15.12 -2.94 -19.00
C ASP A 160 -15.61 -4.06 -19.92
N VAL A 161 -16.61 -3.82 -20.74
CA VAL A 161 -17.25 -4.87 -21.57
C VAL A 161 -16.50 -5.16 -22.87
N LYS A 162 -15.72 -4.21 -23.37
CA LYS A 162 -14.97 -4.35 -24.62
C LYS A 162 -13.72 -5.15 -24.37
N GLU A 163 -13.52 -6.08 -25.29
CA GLU A 163 -12.27 -6.80 -25.38
C GLU A 163 -11.10 -5.83 -25.62
N LYS A 164 -9.98 -6.09 -24.95
CA LYS A 164 -8.79 -5.27 -25.05
C LYS A 164 -7.76 -5.95 -25.95
N ASP A 165 -7.14 -5.15 -26.81
CA ASP A 165 -6.04 -5.59 -27.63
C ASP A 165 -4.77 -5.84 -26.77
N TYR A 166 -4.07 -6.94 -27.05
CA TYR A 166 -2.89 -7.33 -26.28
C TYR A 166 -1.76 -6.31 -26.38
N GLU A 167 -1.48 -5.79 -27.58
CA GLU A 167 -0.39 -4.82 -27.78
C GLU A 167 -0.67 -3.52 -27.03
N SER A 168 -1.94 -3.10 -27.01
CA SER A 168 -2.41 -1.95 -26.26
C SER A 168 -2.26 -2.14 -24.74
N LEU A 169 -2.55 -3.33 -24.21
CA LEU A 169 -2.37 -3.64 -22.80
C LEU A 169 -0.88 -3.70 -22.39
N VAL A 170 -0.03 -4.31 -23.22
CA VAL A 170 1.43 -4.32 -23.01
C VAL A 170 1.98 -2.90 -23.04
N LYS A 171 1.55 -2.09 -24.02
CA LYS A 171 1.94 -0.68 -24.11
C LYS A 171 1.51 0.09 -22.86
N PHE A 172 0.28 -0.07 -22.40
CA PHE A 172 -0.20 0.56 -21.17
C PHE A 172 0.68 0.22 -19.95
N CYS A 173 1.00 -1.06 -19.74
CA CYS A 173 1.89 -1.47 -18.65
C CYS A 173 3.28 -0.85 -18.79
N ASN A 174 3.88 -0.91 -19.97
CA ASN A 174 5.23 -0.39 -20.20
C ASN A 174 5.28 1.13 -20.06
N ASP A 175 4.29 1.86 -20.57
CA ASP A 175 4.23 3.31 -20.47
C ASP A 175 4.15 3.79 -19.01
N PHE A 176 3.39 3.09 -18.15
CA PHE A 176 3.27 3.44 -16.73
C PHE A 176 4.42 2.91 -15.87
N LEU A 177 5.07 1.80 -16.27
CA LEU A 177 6.21 1.22 -15.54
C LEU A 177 7.57 1.76 -16.03
N ASP A 178 7.58 2.56 -17.09
CA ASP A 178 8.77 3.25 -17.56
C ASP A 178 9.29 4.20 -16.48
N GLY A 179 10.60 4.17 -16.24
CA GLY A 179 11.23 4.94 -15.16
C GLY A 179 11.11 6.45 -15.30
N GLU A 180 10.86 6.95 -16.52
CA GLU A 180 10.65 8.36 -16.81
C GLU A 180 9.16 8.74 -16.87
N SER A 181 8.25 7.77 -16.73
CA SER A 181 6.82 8.04 -16.69
C SER A 181 6.44 8.92 -15.49
N PRO A 182 5.39 9.74 -15.61
CA PRO A 182 4.86 10.52 -14.49
C PRO A 182 4.52 9.65 -13.27
N PHE A 183 3.95 8.46 -13.51
CA PHE A 183 3.62 7.52 -12.45
C PHE A 183 4.85 7.03 -11.68
N MET A 184 5.92 6.62 -12.37
CA MET A 184 7.15 6.17 -11.71
C MET A 184 7.92 7.32 -11.04
N LYS A 185 7.87 8.53 -11.59
CA LYS A 185 8.42 9.73 -10.93
C LYS A 185 7.69 10.04 -9.63
N MET A 186 6.37 9.93 -9.62
CA MET A 186 5.55 10.04 -8.41
C MET A 186 5.89 8.95 -7.38
N ASP A 187 5.95 7.68 -7.79
CA ASP A 187 6.36 6.57 -6.91
C ASP A 187 7.74 6.79 -6.29
N LYS A 188 8.71 7.23 -7.09
CA LYS A 188 10.07 7.57 -6.61
C LYS A 188 10.04 8.72 -5.60
N ALA A 189 9.25 9.76 -5.85
CA ALA A 189 9.12 10.88 -4.93
C ALA A 189 8.55 10.44 -3.56
N PHE A 190 7.58 9.52 -3.58
CA PHE A 190 7.03 8.94 -2.35
C PHE A 190 8.02 8.09 -1.58
N ASN A 191 8.83 7.27 -2.28
CA ASN A 191 9.92 6.54 -1.61
C ASN A 191 10.91 7.49 -0.92
N ILE A 192 11.28 8.61 -1.57
CA ILE A 192 12.13 9.64 -0.97
C ILE A 192 11.45 10.27 0.25
N TYR A 193 10.17 10.62 0.13
CA TYR A 193 9.39 11.18 1.24
C TYR A 193 9.39 10.23 2.45
N GLU A 194 9.08 8.95 2.25
CA GLU A 194 9.04 7.96 3.32
C GLU A 194 10.41 7.78 3.99
N GLU A 195 11.49 7.69 3.20
CA GLU A 195 12.85 7.63 3.74
C GLU A 195 13.19 8.84 4.62
N LEU A 196 12.74 10.03 4.24
CA LEU A 196 12.97 11.26 5.02
C LEU A 196 12.14 11.26 6.30
N VAL A 197 10.89 10.79 6.24
CA VAL A 197 10.04 10.61 7.42
C VAL A 197 10.66 9.63 8.41
N GLU A 198 11.24 8.52 7.95
CA GLU A 198 11.90 7.53 8.82
C GLU A 198 13.15 8.08 9.50
N LYS A 199 13.87 9.00 8.85
CA LYS A 199 15.09 9.62 9.37
C LYS A 199 14.81 10.78 10.35
N MET A 200 13.55 11.18 10.52
CA MET A 200 13.21 12.26 11.46
C MET A 200 13.44 11.86 12.92
N PRO A 201 14.11 12.71 13.72
CA PRO A 201 14.23 12.48 15.15
C PRO A 201 12.86 12.57 15.83
N GLY A 202 12.44 11.50 16.52
CA GLY A 202 11.25 11.50 17.40
C GLY A 202 10.09 10.58 16.99
N LYS A 203 10.20 9.77 15.94
CA LYS A 203 9.13 8.80 15.57
C LYS A 203 9.30 7.47 16.32
N PRO A 204 8.25 6.92 16.98
CA PRO A 204 8.27 5.53 17.42
C PRO A 204 8.28 4.61 16.18
N SER A 205 9.24 3.71 16.11
CA SER A 205 9.41 2.76 15.00
C SER A 205 8.11 1.98 14.75
N SER A 206 7.58 2.07 13.53
CA SER A 206 6.52 1.17 13.03
C SER A 206 7.16 -0.04 12.34
N PRO A 207 6.47 -1.20 12.26
CA PRO A 207 7.12 -2.48 12.00
C PRO A 207 7.65 -2.56 10.57
N THR A 208 8.94 -2.88 10.49
CA THR A 208 9.73 -2.98 9.28
C THR A 208 9.25 -4.14 8.40
N HIS A 209 8.81 -3.84 7.17
CA HIS A 209 8.90 -4.82 6.08
C HIS A 209 10.31 -4.73 5.47
N SER A 210 11.27 -5.38 6.14
CA SER A 210 12.63 -5.52 5.63
C SER A 210 12.64 -6.57 4.51
N SER A 211 12.89 -6.13 3.28
CA SER A 211 13.51 -6.96 2.25
C SER A 211 14.73 -6.24 1.71
N SER A 212 15.86 -6.47 2.36
CA SER A 212 17.18 -6.08 1.86
C SER A 212 18.06 -7.32 1.90
N GLN A 213 17.99 -8.11 0.84
CA GLN A 213 18.94 -9.20 0.62
C GLN A 213 20.21 -8.61 0.00
N GLY A 214 21.02 -7.97 0.85
CA GLY A 214 22.37 -7.53 0.53
C GLY A 214 23.37 -8.57 1.02
N THR A 215 23.83 -9.43 0.11
CA THR A 215 24.97 -10.32 0.33
C THR A 215 26.22 -9.48 0.57
N THR A 216 26.81 -9.55 1.75
CA THR A 216 28.21 -9.11 1.95
C THR A 216 28.97 -10.19 2.70
N THR A 217 29.87 -10.83 1.96
CA THR A 217 30.82 -11.83 2.41
C THR A 217 31.74 -11.26 3.49
N THR A 218 31.70 -11.88 4.67
CA THR A 218 32.63 -11.68 5.77
C THR A 218 34.06 -12.07 5.36
N ARG A 219 35.03 -11.16 5.53
CA ARG A 219 36.45 -11.51 5.65
C ARG A 219 37.04 -10.82 6.89
N PRO A 220 37.64 -11.56 7.83
CA PRO A 220 38.28 -10.97 9.00
C PRO A 220 39.71 -10.56 8.68
N SER A 221 40.20 -9.51 9.32
CA SER A 221 41.64 -9.26 9.48
C SER A 221 41.89 -8.62 10.84
N GLN A 222 42.81 -9.25 11.58
CA GLN A 222 43.21 -8.96 12.95
C GLN A 222 44.21 -7.80 13.09
N ASP A 223 44.13 -7.15 14.25
CA ASP A 223 45.18 -6.61 15.14
C ASP A 223 46.29 -5.68 14.61
N SER A 224 46.33 -4.44 15.12
CA SER A 224 47.20 -4.08 16.27
C SER A 224 47.35 -2.56 16.50
N ALA A 225 47.54 -2.22 17.78
CA ALA A 225 48.16 -1.03 18.39
C ALA A 225 47.28 0.18 18.78
N ALA A 226 47.09 0.31 20.11
CA ALA A 226 46.65 1.49 20.88
C ALA A 226 47.85 2.46 21.14
N PRO A 227 47.79 3.50 22.03
CA PRO A 227 46.67 4.12 22.78
C PRO A 227 46.70 5.67 22.78
N ASN A 228 45.64 6.34 23.27
CA ASN A 228 45.74 7.42 24.28
C ASN A 228 44.37 8.04 24.70
N THR A 229 44.11 7.91 26.01
CA THR A 229 43.56 8.87 27.00
C THR A 229 42.23 9.62 26.81
N SER A 230 41.34 9.34 27.78
CA SER A 230 40.50 10.25 28.60
C SER A 230 39.41 11.10 27.95
N ALA A 231 38.15 10.78 28.26
CA ALA A 231 37.30 11.63 29.11
C ALA A 231 36.04 10.87 29.53
N GLU A 232 35.69 11.06 30.79
CA GLU A 232 34.64 10.48 31.60
C GLU A 232 33.38 11.35 31.57
N SER A 233 32.20 10.74 31.83
CA SER A 233 30.86 11.27 32.19
C SER A 233 29.75 10.83 31.22
N SER A 234 28.55 10.38 31.61
CA SER A 234 27.97 9.96 32.89
C SER A 234 26.75 9.05 32.59
N SER A 235 26.50 8.10 33.47
CA SER A 235 25.38 7.15 33.47
C SER A 235 24.11 7.69 34.16
N VAL A 236 22.96 7.57 33.49
CA VAL A 236 21.73 6.85 33.93
C VAL A 236 21.03 7.19 35.29
N ASN A 237 19.70 7.45 35.17
CA ASN A 237 18.52 7.11 36.01
C ASN A 237 17.81 8.11 36.99
N LEU A 238 16.56 8.44 36.60
CA LEU A 238 15.21 8.10 37.18
C LEU A 238 14.82 8.33 38.67
N GLN A 239 13.53 8.69 38.83
CA GLN A 239 12.62 8.75 40.01
C GLN A 239 12.56 10.05 40.84
N GLY A 240 11.41 10.59 41.26
CA GLY A 240 10.01 10.12 41.22
C GLY A 240 9.00 11.14 41.81
N GLN A 241 7.72 10.86 41.55
CA GLN A 241 6.46 11.46 42.04
C GLN A 241 6.43 12.05 43.46
N THR A 242 5.61 13.09 43.65
CA THR A 242 4.55 13.13 44.70
C THR A 242 3.53 14.24 44.40
N ASN A 243 2.25 13.87 44.43
CA ASN A 243 1.09 14.75 44.54
C ASN A 243 0.47 14.46 45.94
N PRO A 244 -0.25 15.39 46.58
CA PRO A 244 -1.70 15.19 46.65
C PRO A 244 -2.57 16.47 46.63
N SER A 245 -3.78 16.33 46.06
CA SER A 245 -4.98 17.21 46.17
C SER A 245 -5.64 17.07 47.58
N PRO A 246 -6.70 17.81 48.03
CA PRO A 246 -8.03 18.04 47.39
C PRO A 246 -8.61 19.47 47.62
N THR A 247 -9.74 19.96 47.08
CA THR A 247 -11.17 19.62 47.33
C THR A 247 -12.01 20.52 46.39
N ALA A 248 -12.78 19.98 45.44
CA ALA A 248 -14.22 19.65 45.47
C ALA A 248 -15.17 20.80 45.05
N GLU A 249 -15.97 20.57 43.99
CA GLU A 249 -17.45 20.71 43.98
C GLU A 249 -18.02 20.27 42.61
N THR A 250 -18.98 19.33 42.66
CA THR A 250 -19.92 18.89 41.59
C THR A 250 -21.33 19.02 42.21
N PRO A 251 -22.46 19.16 41.47
CA PRO A 251 -22.90 18.17 40.47
C PRO A 251 -23.91 18.61 39.36
N LYS A 252 -24.00 17.83 38.26
CA LYS A 252 -25.21 17.21 37.63
C LYS A 252 -25.17 17.09 36.09
N PRO A 253 -25.90 16.10 35.52
CA PRO A 253 -25.61 15.47 34.23
C PRO A 253 -26.46 16.05 33.08
N ALA A 254 -25.98 15.93 31.85
CA ALA A 254 -26.80 16.18 30.66
C ALA A 254 -26.59 15.07 29.62
N SER A 255 -27.69 14.41 29.30
CA SER A 255 -27.86 13.39 28.27
C SER A 255 -28.00 14.03 26.88
N PHE A 256 -27.66 13.23 25.87
CA PHE A 256 -27.66 13.50 24.44
C PHE A 256 -29.03 13.88 23.84
N THR A 257 -28.98 14.67 22.75
CA THR A 257 -29.99 14.65 21.67
C THR A 257 -29.32 14.70 20.29
N PHE A 258 -29.25 13.56 19.61
CA PHE A 258 -29.24 13.46 18.16
C PHE A 258 -30.19 12.30 17.78
N GLY A 259 -31.26 12.60 17.05
CA GLY A 259 -32.08 11.60 16.35
C GLY A 259 -32.86 10.59 17.21
N GLY A 260 -33.85 11.04 18.00
CA GLY A 260 -35.17 10.40 18.15
C GLY A 260 -35.34 8.89 18.39
N LEU A 261 -34.33 8.10 18.73
CA LEU A 261 -34.45 6.67 19.06
C LEU A 261 -33.88 6.40 20.44
N THR A 262 -34.73 6.44 21.47
CA THR A 262 -34.38 5.92 22.78
C THR A 262 -34.42 4.40 22.77
N VAL A 263 -33.25 3.80 23.03
CA VAL A 263 -33.03 2.38 23.33
C VAL A 263 -33.76 2.02 24.64
N ALA A 264 -35.03 1.64 24.55
CA ALA A 264 -35.78 1.11 25.70
C ALA A 264 -36.99 0.22 25.35
N THR A 265 -37.12 -0.28 24.11
CA THR A 265 -38.25 -1.16 23.72
C THR A 265 -37.84 -2.41 22.96
N LEU A 266 -36.58 -2.84 23.07
CA LEU A 266 -36.04 -4.04 22.43
C LEU A 266 -36.21 -5.32 23.26
N CYS A 267 -37.26 -5.41 24.09
CA CYS A 267 -37.59 -6.61 24.88
C CYS A 267 -38.99 -7.20 24.62
N TYR A 268 -39.68 -6.82 23.53
CA TYR A 268 -41.03 -7.34 23.26
C TYR A 268 -41.29 -7.76 21.80
N PHE A 269 -40.24 -8.08 21.05
CA PHE A 269 -40.37 -8.70 19.73
C PHE A 269 -39.39 -9.85 19.56
N VAL A 270 -39.46 -10.82 20.47
CA VAL A 270 -39.23 -12.22 20.08
C VAL A 270 -40.61 -12.78 19.78
N LEU A 271 -40.96 -12.72 18.49
CA LEU A 271 -41.95 -13.57 17.82
C LEU A 271 -41.86 -15.00 18.42
N SER A 272 -42.93 -15.63 18.86
CA SER A 272 -44.10 -15.95 18.04
C SER A 272 -43.68 -16.36 16.62
N ALA A 273 -42.72 -17.27 16.55
CA ALA A 273 -42.41 -18.09 15.39
C ALA A 273 -41.65 -19.33 15.88
N PHE A 274 -42.38 -20.22 16.56
CA PHE A 274 -42.36 -21.69 16.48
C PHE A 274 -43.29 -22.27 17.55
#